data_AF-A0A1I0PXQ8-F1
#
_entry.id   AF-A0A1I0PXQ8-F1
#
_cell.length_a   1.000
_cell.length_b   1.000
_cell.length_c   1.000
_cell.angle_alpha   90.00
_cell.angle_beta   90.00
_cell.angle_gamma   90.00
#
_symmetry.space_group_name_H-M   'P 1'
#
loop_
_entity.id
_entity.type
_entity.pdbx_description
1 polymer ?
#
loop_
_entity_poly.entity_id
_entity_poly.type
_entity_poly.pdbx_seq_one_letter_code
_entity_poly.pdbx_strand_id
1 'polypeptide(L)'
;MNYSNSNSTVLKDIILLIVRVFIGFAMLSHGFPKLQTLLEGGKIEFFDFLGLGPQITLILTVFSEFVCSILLILGLFTRVALGFLVFTMIIAGFVVLSAEPFAKQELSFIYLSVYLLLIVFGAGKISVDYMIEKRKRANDW
;
A
#
# COMPACT_ATOMS: atom_id res chain seq x y z
N MET A 1 -6.34 38.66 3.08
CA MET A 1 -5.04 38.36 3.71
C MET A 1 -5.24 37.21 4.71
N ASN A 2 -5.17 35.95 4.25
CA ASN A 2 -5.40 34.74 5.05
C ASN A 2 -4.17 33.83 4.97
N TYR A 3 -3.07 34.22 5.63
CA TYR A 3 -1.82 33.44 5.65
C TYR A 3 -1.82 32.30 6.69
N SER A 4 -2.83 32.23 7.57
CA SER A 4 -2.83 31.28 8.70
C SER A 4 -3.14 29.82 8.31
N ASN A 5 -3.65 29.56 7.10
CA ASN A 5 -4.10 28.21 6.70
C ASN A 5 -3.21 27.49 5.67
N SER A 6 -2.11 28.11 5.21
CA SER A 6 -1.18 27.48 4.25
C SER A 6 -0.23 26.51 4.96
N ASN A 7 0.35 26.93 6.09
CA ASN A 7 1.29 26.12 6.86
C ASN A 7 0.65 24.85 7.41
N SER A 8 -0.62 24.90 7.84
CA SER A 8 -1.36 23.72 8.30
C SER A 8 -1.59 22.71 7.17
N THR A 9 -1.84 23.16 5.94
CA THR A 9 -1.95 22.25 4.79
C THR A 9 -0.61 21.64 4.39
N VAL A 10 0.46 22.43 4.30
CA VAL A 10 1.79 21.92 3.94
C VAL A 10 2.31 20.93 4.99
N LEU A 11 2.10 21.22 6.28
CA LEU A 11 2.49 20.30 7.36
C LEU A 11 1.71 18.98 7.29
N LYS A 12 0.40 19.03 7.02
CA LYS A 12 -0.43 17.83 6.80
C LYS A 12 0.07 17.02 5.61
N ASP A 13 0.42 17.67 4.52
CA ASP A 13 0.94 17.01 3.32
C ASP A 13 2.31 16.35 3.56
N ILE A 14 3.21 17.01 4.31
CA ILE A 14 4.50 16.45 4.71
C ILE A 14 4.31 15.24 5.63
N ILE A 15 3.41 15.32 6.62
CA ILE A 15 3.10 14.21 7.52
C ILE A 15 2.54 13.02 6.72
N LEU A 16 1.60 13.27 5.81
CA LEU A 16 1.06 12.22 4.93
C LEU A 16 2.14 11.58 4.07
N LEU A 17 3.08 12.36 3.52
CA LEU A 17 4.20 11.84 2.74
C LEU A 17 5.11 10.97 3.60
N ILE A 18 5.47 11.42 4.80
CA ILE A 18 6.31 10.64 5.74
C ILE A 18 5.63 9.32 6.09
N VAL A 19 4.34 9.36 6.46
CA VAL A 19 3.57 8.15 6.78
C VAL A 19 3.55 7.21 5.58
N ARG A 20 3.31 7.74 4.37
CA ARG A 20 3.26 6.95 3.13
C ARG A 20 4.60 6.28 2.83
N VAL A 21 5.71 7.01 2.91
CA VAL A 21 7.06 6.47 2.70
C VAL A 21 7.38 5.41 3.75
N PHE A 22 7.10 5.69 5.02
CA PHE A 22 7.39 4.78 6.13
C PHE A 22 6.60 3.49 6.03
N ILE A 23 5.28 3.58 5.81
CA ILE A 23 4.41 2.41 5.65
C ILE A 23 4.78 1.63 4.40
N GLY A 24 5.08 2.30 3.29
CA GLY A 24 5.50 1.64 2.05
C GLY A 24 6.83 0.90 2.21
N PHE A 25 7.77 1.47 2.96
CA PHE A 25 9.06 0.85 3.23
C PHE A 25 8.95 -0.34 4.20
N ALA A 26 8.11 -0.20 5.23
CA ALA A 26 7.78 -1.29 6.15
C ALA A 26 7.12 -2.45 5.38
N MET A 27 6.22 -2.14 4.46
CA MET A 27 5.56 -3.14 3.62
C MET A 27 6.51 -3.79 2.60
N LEU A 28 7.43 -3.01 2.02
CA LEU A 28 8.51 -3.53 1.17
C LEU A 28 9.36 -4.55 1.92
N SER A 29 9.60 -4.34 3.22
CA SER A 29 10.33 -5.29 4.06
C SER A 29 9.57 -6.62 4.23
N HIS A 30 8.25 -6.62 4.11
CA HIS A 30 7.42 -7.84 4.07
C HIS A 30 7.31 -8.43 2.65
N GLY A 31 7.30 -7.60 1.60
CA GLY A 31 7.23 -8.04 0.21
C GLY A 31 8.54 -8.64 -0.33
N PHE A 32 9.69 -8.15 0.14
CA PHE A 32 11.02 -8.63 -0.27
C PHE A 32 11.27 -10.12 0.03
N PRO A 33 11.01 -10.65 1.25
CA PRO A 33 11.18 -12.06 1.52
C PRO A 33 10.24 -12.93 0.68
N LYS A 34 9.01 -12.47 0.40
CA LYS A 34 8.09 -13.19 -0.49
C LYS A 34 8.59 -13.21 -1.94
N LEU A 35 9.18 -12.11 -2.43
CA LEU A 35 9.82 -12.05 -3.75
C LEU A 35 11.02 -13.00 -3.83
N GLN A 36 11.81 -13.10 -2.78
CA GLN A 36 12.92 -14.05 -2.70
C GLN A 36 12.42 -15.51 -2.75
N THR A 37 11.37 -15.85 -1.99
CA THR A 37 10.73 -17.17 -2.07
C THR A 37 10.21 -17.50 -3.48
N LEU A 38 9.75 -16.48 -4.20
CA LEU A 38 9.32 -16.59 -5.60
C LEU A 38 10.47 -16.90 -6.55
N LEU A 39 11.60 -16.22 -6.38
CA LEU A 39 12.80 -16.35 -7.22
C LEU A 39 13.58 -17.64 -6.93
N GLU A 40 13.55 -18.11 -5.68
CA GLU A 40 14.19 -19.38 -5.28
C GLU A 40 13.50 -20.61 -5.87
N GLY A 41 12.25 -20.49 -6.34
CA GLY A 41 11.58 -21.53 -7.13
C GLY A 41 11.37 -22.87 -6.43
N GLY A 42 11.52 -22.92 -5.11
CA GLY A 42 11.34 -24.14 -4.29
C GLY A 42 9.87 -24.58 -4.18
N LYS A 43 9.59 -25.58 -3.33
CA LYS A 43 8.21 -25.95 -2.97
C LYS A 43 7.56 -24.75 -2.26
N ILE A 44 6.82 -23.98 -3.03
CA ILE A 44 6.05 -22.83 -2.53
C ILE A 44 4.82 -23.40 -1.81
N GLU A 45 4.96 -23.66 -0.51
CA GLU A 45 3.83 -23.91 0.39
C GLU A 45 3.21 -22.56 0.78
N PHE A 46 2.62 -21.90 -0.21
CA PHE A 46 1.85 -20.69 0.03
C PHE A 46 0.38 -21.00 0.03
N PHE A 47 -0.39 -20.13 0.68
CA PHE A 47 -1.83 -20.25 0.67
C PHE A 47 -2.34 -20.22 -0.77
N ASP A 48 -3.17 -21.20 -1.14
CA ASP A 48 -3.79 -21.26 -2.45
C ASP A 48 -5.06 -20.40 -2.45
N PHE A 49 -4.96 -19.20 -3.00
CA PHE A 49 -6.12 -18.33 -3.13
C PHE A 49 -6.96 -18.78 -4.33
N LEU A 50 -8.21 -19.15 -4.07
CA LEU A 50 -9.20 -19.59 -5.07
C LEU A 50 -8.90 -20.92 -5.80
N GLY A 51 -7.90 -21.70 -5.39
CA GLY A 51 -7.52 -22.94 -6.07
C GLY A 51 -6.82 -22.70 -7.41
N LEU A 52 -6.18 -21.54 -7.56
CA LEU A 52 -5.39 -21.15 -8.73
C LEU A 52 -3.94 -21.67 -8.67
N GLY A 53 -3.57 -22.31 -7.57
CA GLY A 53 -2.24 -22.79 -7.28
C GLY A 53 -1.45 -21.80 -6.40
N PRO A 54 -0.59 -22.33 -5.52
CA PRO A 54 0.18 -21.52 -4.57
C PRO A 54 1.19 -20.60 -5.27
N GLN A 55 1.68 -20.97 -6.46
CA GLN A 55 2.59 -20.13 -7.26
C GLN A 55 1.91 -18.86 -7.80
N ILE A 56 0.70 -18.99 -8.36
CA ILE A 56 -0.02 -17.84 -8.94
C ILE A 56 -0.43 -16.87 -7.83
N THR A 57 -0.89 -17.40 -6.70
CA THR A 57 -1.25 -16.59 -5.53
C THR A 57 -0.04 -15.84 -4.98
N LEU A 58 1.15 -16.47 -4.92
CA LEU A 58 2.36 -15.82 -4.44
C LEU A 58 2.79 -14.71 -5.41
N ILE A 59 2.71 -14.93 -6.73
CA ILE A 59 2.98 -13.90 -7.76
C ILE A 59 2.06 -12.69 -7.59
N LEU A 60 0.76 -12.92 -7.47
CA LEU A 60 -0.22 -11.85 -7.29
C LEU A 60 0.01 -11.08 -6.00
N THR A 61 0.31 -11.79 -4.91
CA THR A 61 0.57 -11.18 -3.60
C THR A 61 1.85 -10.35 -3.64
N VAL A 62 2.93 -10.86 -4.23
CA VAL A 62 4.20 -10.12 -4.33
C VAL A 62 4.08 -8.94 -5.28
N PHE A 63 3.41 -9.10 -6.41
CA PHE A 63 3.12 -7.97 -7.28
C PHE A 63 2.36 -6.89 -6.52
N SER A 64 1.33 -7.28 -5.78
CA SER A 64 0.52 -6.34 -5.03
C SER A 64 1.28 -5.71 -3.86
N GLU A 65 2.07 -6.46 -3.08
CA GLU A 65 2.80 -5.89 -1.94
C GLU A 65 4.06 -5.13 -2.37
N PHE A 66 4.82 -5.61 -3.36
CA PHE A 66 6.06 -4.98 -3.79
C PHE A 66 5.78 -3.81 -4.75
N VAL A 67 5.03 -4.07 -5.83
CA VAL A 67 4.76 -3.05 -6.85
C VAL A 67 3.82 -1.98 -6.29
N CYS A 68 2.73 -2.34 -5.61
CA CYS A 68 1.86 -1.30 -5.03
C CYS A 68 2.54 -0.53 -3.89
N SER A 69 3.48 -1.10 -3.14
CA SER A 69 4.25 -0.31 -2.16
C SER A 69 5.17 0.71 -2.84
N ILE A 70 5.80 0.36 -3.95
CA ILE A 70 6.60 1.31 -4.74
C ILE A 70 5.70 2.43 -5.32
N LEU A 71 4.55 2.08 -5.90
CA LEU A 71 3.59 3.09 -6.39
C LEU A 71 3.07 3.98 -5.26
N LEU A 72 2.80 3.40 -4.10
CA LEU A 72 2.39 4.11 -2.90
C LEU A 72 3.49 5.07 -2.47
N ILE A 73 4.76 4.66 -2.40
CA ILE A 73 5.88 5.55 -2.05
C ILE A 73 6.03 6.69 -3.07
N LEU A 74 5.92 6.40 -4.36
CA LEU A 74 6.00 7.39 -5.44
C LEU A 74 4.79 8.34 -5.46
N GLY A 75 3.65 7.92 -4.91
CA GLY A 75 2.45 8.76 -4.84
C GLY A 75 1.68 8.83 -6.14
N LEU A 76 1.84 7.83 -6.99
CA LEU A 76 1.18 7.70 -8.28
C LEU A 76 0.09 6.63 -8.15
N PHE A 77 -1.15 6.95 -8.53
CA PHE A 77 -2.30 6.05 -8.37
C PHE A 77 -2.48 5.51 -6.94
N THR A 78 -2.24 6.35 -5.92
CA THR A 78 -2.29 5.95 -4.51
C THR A 78 -3.60 5.27 -4.12
N ARG A 79 -4.74 5.69 -4.68
CA ARG A 79 -6.05 5.06 -4.44
C ARG A 79 -6.11 3.62 -4.94
N VAL A 80 -5.57 3.35 -6.13
CA VAL A 80 -5.54 2.00 -6.71
C VAL A 80 -4.54 1.12 -5.96
N ALA A 81 -3.34 1.64 -5.69
CA ALA A 81 -2.31 0.95 -4.92
C ALA A 81 -2.78 0.59 -3.50
N LEU A 82 -3.45 1.52 -2.81
CA LEU A 82 -4.04 1.27 -1.49
C LEU A 82 -5.17 0.25 -1.55
N GLY A 83 -6.02 0.27 -2.58
CA GLY A 83 -7.07 -0.73 -2.76
C GLY A 83 -6.49 -2.15 -2.86
N PHE A 84 -5.44 -2.31 -3.66
CA PHE A 84 -4.72 -3.58 -3.77
C PHE A 84 -4.06 -4.00 -2.45
N LEU A 85 -3.39 -3.08 -1.73
CA LEU A 85 -2.76 -3.36 -0.44
C LEU A 85 -3.78 -3.71 0.67
N VAL A 86 -4.93 -3.03 0.70
CA VAL A 86 -6.00 -3.36 1.65
C VAL A 86 -6.54 -4.76 1.35
N PHE A 87 -6.77 -5.07 0.07
CA PHE A 87 -7.26 -6.38 -0.33
C PHE A 87 -6.30 -7.51 0.07
N THR A 88 -4.99 -7.34 -0.14
CA THR A 88 -4.00 -8.34 0.29
C THR A 88 -3.94 -8.48 1.81
N MET A 89 -4.06 -7.39 2.57
CA MET A 89 -4.06 -7.45 4.04
C MET A 89 -5.34 -8.09 4.61
N ILE A 90 -6.50 -7.89 3.97
CA ILE A 90 -7.73 -8.59 4.35
C ILE A 90 -7.55 -10.09 4.15
N ILE A 91 -7.08 -10.52 2.99
CA ILE A 91 -6.88 -11.94 2.69
C ILE A 91 -5.80 -12.53 3.61
N ALA A 92 -4.69 -11.83 3.78
CA ALA A 92 -3.62 -12.27 4.66
C ALA A 92 -4.13 -12.43 6.10
N GLY A 93 -4.78 -11.42 6.67
CA GLY A 93 -5.25 -11.44 8.06
C GLY A 93 -6.38 -12.45 8.31
N PHE A 94 -7.42 -12.47 7.46
CA PHE A 94 -8.60 -13.31 7.67
C PHE A 94 -8.46 -14.74 7.17
N VAL A 95 -7.69 -14.97 6.11
CA VAL A 95 -7.64 -16.27 5.45
C VAL A 95 -6.33 -16.98 5.79
N VAL A 96 -5.20 -16.35 5.50
CA VAL A 96 -3.86 -16.96 5.68
C VAL A 96 -3.52 -17.11 7.16
N LEU A 97 -3.82 -16.09 7.96
CA LEU A 97 -3.45 -16.01 9.37
C LEU A 97 -4.55 -16.48 10.30
N SER A 98 -5.66 -17.02 9.77
CA SER A 98 -6.81 -17.53 10.55
C SER A 98 -6.43 -18.57 11.61
N ALA A 99 -5.42 -19.39 11.31
CA ALA A 99 -4.92 -20.45 12.19
C ALA A 99 -3.71 -20.02 13.04
N GLU A 100 -3.16 -18.82 12.84
CA GLU A 100 -1.95 -18.33 13.50
C GLU A 100 -2.29 -17.49 14.75
N PRO A 101 -1.35 -17.34 15.70
CA PRO A 101 -1.55 -16.55 16.92
C PRO A 101 -1.95 -15.10 16.62
N PHE A 102 -2.79 -14.53 17.49
CA PHE A 102 -3.30 -13.16 17.36
C PHE A 102 -2.19 -12.11 17.16
N ALA A 103 -0.99 -12.35 17.71
CA ALA A 103 0.18 -11.49 17.54
C ALA A 103 0.58 -11.27 16.05
N LYS A 104 0.38 -12.26 15.18
CA LYS A 104 0.64 -12.10 13.75
C LYS A 104 -0.56 -11.46 13.03
N GLN A 105 -1.79 -11.77 13.45
CA GLN A 105 -3.03 -11.16 12.95
C GLN A 105 -3.07 -9.65 13.19
N GLU A 106 -2.65 -9.21 14.38
CA GLU A 106 -2.66 -7.80 14.78
C GLU A 106 -1.86 -6.92 13.80
N LEU A 107 -0.68 -7.37 13.36
CA LEU A 107 0.14 -6.64 12.38
C LEU A 107 -0.63 -6.35 11.08
N SER A 108 -1.32 -7.35 10.51
CA SER A 108 -2.13 -7.15 9.30
C SER A 108 -3.28 -6.16 9.51
N PHE A 109 -3.94 -6.20 10.68
CA PHE A 109 -4.99 -5.24 11.03
C PHE A 109 -4.45 -3.82 11.23
N ILE A 110 -3.26 -3.68 11.81
CA ILE A 110 -2.59 -2.38 11.96
C ILE A 110 -2.31 -1.79 10.57
N TYR A 111 -1.68 -2.53 9.66
CA TYR A 111 -1.43 -2.04 8.30
C TYR A 111 -2.73 -1.69 7.58
N LEU A 112 -3.76 -2.53 7.71
CA LEU A 112 -5.08 -2.27 7.15
C LEU A 112 -5.70 -0.97 7.69
N SER A 113 -5.59 -0.71 8.99
CA SER A 113 -6.09 0.53 9.60
C SER A 113 -5.37 1.76 9.07
N VAL A 114 -4.04 1.68 8.89
CA VAL A 114 -3.25 2.78 8.33
C VAL A 114 -3.57 3.01 6.86
N TYR A 115 -3.77 1.95 6.08
CA TYR A 115 -4.20 2.08 4.69
C TYR A 115 -5.61 2.66 4.55
N LEU A 116 -6.55 2.28 5.42
CA LEU A 116 -7.87 2.91 5.48
C LEU A 116 -7.77 4.40 5.83
N LEU A 117 -6.92 4.77 6.79
CA LEU A 117 -6.64 6.18 7.09
C LEU A 117 -6.08 6.88 5.85
N LEU A 118 -5.09 6.30 5.15
CA LEU A 118 -4.54 6.88 3.92
C LEU A 118 -5.58 7.00 2.79
N ILE A 119 -6.56 6.09 2.71
CA ILE A 119 -7.68 6.18 1.77
C ILE A 119 -8.60 7.36 2.13
N VAL A 120 -8.95 7.51 3.41
CA VAL A 120 -9.88 8.54 3.91
C VAL A 120 -9.25 9.94 3.88
N PHE A 121 -8.00 10.06 4.35
CA PHE A 121 -7.23 11.31 4.29
C PHE A 121 -6.76 11.64 2.87
N GLY A 122 -6.73 10.64 1.98
CA GLY A 122 -6.35 10.78 0.59
C GLY A 122 -4.84 10.90 0.38
N ALA A 123 -4.46 11.12 -0.88
CA ALA A 123 -3.07 11.12 -1.34
C ALA A 123 -2.23 12.34 -0.88
N GLY A 124 -2.86 13.35 -0.26
CA GLY A 124 -2.27 14.66 -0.01
C GLY A 124 -2.13 15.50 -1.29
N LYS A 125 -1.89 16.82 -1.15
CA LYS A 125 -1.58 17.73 -2.27
C LYS A 125 -0.19 17.50 -2.85
N ILE A 126 0.68 16.77 -2.15
CA ILE A 126 2.01 16.31 -2.61
C ILE A 126 1.89 14.86 -3.14
N SER A 127 0.90 14.63 -4.00
CA SER A 127 0.83 13.43 -4.81
C SER A 127 0.92 13.82 -6.27
N VAL A 128 1.64 13.01 -7.05
CA VAL A 128 1.87 13.27 -8.49
C VAL A 128 0.53 13.36 -9.23
N ASP A 129 -0.49 12.61 -8.79
CA ASP A 129 -1.89 12.73 -9.24
C ASP A 129 -2.43 14.18 -9.15
N TYR A 130 -2.23 14.86 -8.02
CA TYR A 130 -2.70 16.24 -7.84
C TYR A 130 -1.92 17.23 -8.70
N MET A 131 -0.62 16.99 -8.92
CA MET A 131 0.20 17.81 -9.81
C MET A 131 -0.18 17.63 -11.29
N ILE A 132 -0.52 16.41 -11.71
CA ILE A 132 -0.97 16.11 -13.08
C ILE A 132 -2.36 16.70 -13.33
N GLU A 133 -3.30 16.59 -12.39
CA GLU A 133 -4.64 17.17 -12.52
C GLU A 133 -4.60 18.71 -12.55
N LYS A 134 -3.74 19.33 -11.73
CA LYS A 134 -3.50 20.78 -11.77
C LYS A 134 -2.89 21.21 -13.11
N ARG A 135 -1.97 20.42 -13.67
CA ARG A 135 -1.35 20.70 -14.97
C ARG A 135 -2.36 20.58 -16.13
N LYS A 136 -3.28 19.62 -16.06
CA LYS A 136 -4.33 19.44 -17.07
C LYS A 136 -5.28 20.64 -17.09
N ARG A 137 -5.78 21.09 -15.93
CA ARG A 137 -6.61 22.30 -15.81
C ARG A 137 -5.92 23.59 -16.25
N ALA A 138 -4.59 23.65 -16.17
CA ALA A 138 -3.83 24.82 -16.59
C ALA A 138 -3.61 24.89 -18.11
N ASN A 139 -3.82 23.79 -18.83
CA ASN A 139 -3.63 23.68 -20.28
C ASN A 139 -4.95 23.79 -21.06
N ASP A 140 -6.08 23.90 -20.35
CA ASP A 140 -7.42 24.12 -20.91
C ASP A 140 -7.79 25.63 -20.99
N TRP A 141 -6.77 26.51 -20.99
CA TRP A 141 -6.85 27.97 -21.22
C TRP A 141 -5.88 28.36 -22.34
#